data_AF-A0A2A6MJT6-F1
#
_entry.id   AF-A0A2A6MJT6-F1
#
_cell.length_a   1.000
_cell.length_b   1.000
_cell.length_c   1.000
_cell.angle_alpha   90.00
_cell.angle_beta   90.00
_cell.angle_gamma   90.00
#
_symmetry.space_group_name_H-M   'P 1'
#
loop_
_entity.id
_entity.type
_entity.pdbx_description
1 polymer ?
#
loop_
_entity_poly.entity_id
_entity_poly.type
_entity_poly.pdbx_seq_one_letter_code
_entity_poly.pdbx_strand_id
1 'polypeptide(L)' 'MQIETPIALHDVDMLSVVFEELLQDHQTSRDSAAAEGILARLIFTYDLGVRDPVLLKMFAVPFLRQRLTGTQ' A
#
# COMPACT_ATOMS: atom_id res chain seq x y z
N MET A 1 3.41 2.55 21.46
CA MET A 1 4.74 2.30 20.89
C MET A 1 4.71 2.83 19.46
N GLN A 2 5.42 3.91 19.17
CA GLN A 2 5.68 4.33 17.80
C GLN A 2 6.78 3.40 17.28
N ILE A 3 6.42 2.47 16.40
CA ILE A 3 7.40 1.72 15.63
C ILE A 3 7.65 2.59 14.40
N GLU A 4 8.59 3.52 14.50
CA GLU A 4 9.19 4.11 13.31
C GLU A 4 10.19 3.08 12.79
N THR A 5 9.71 2.13 11.98
CA THR A 5 10.60 1.28 11.19
C THR A 5 11.16 2.17 10.08
N PRO A 6 12.45 2.53 10.10
CA PRO A 6 12.99 3.40 9.07
C PRO A 6 12.91 2.65 7.74
N ILE A 7 12.16 3.21 6.79
CA ILE A 7 12.22 2.77 5.40
C ILE A 7 13.64 3.02 4.92
N ALA A 8 14.29 1.99 4.37
CA ALA A 8 15.63 2.16 3.87
C ALA A 8 15.58 3.12 2.68
N LEU A 9 16.47 4.12 2.65
CA LEU A 9 16.44 5.17 1.60
C LEU A 9 16.47 4.59 0.18
N HIS A 10 17.15 3.46 -0.03
CA HIS A 10 17.21 2.79 -1.33
C HIS A 10 15.89 2.10 -1.73
N ASP A 11 15.02 1.80 -0.77
CA ASP A 11 13.73 1.16 -0.99
C ASP A 11 12.61 2.18 -1.25
N VAL A 12 12.85 3.48 -0.98
CA VAL A 12 11.85 4.55 -1.19
C VAL A 12 11.42 4.63 -2.66
N ASP A 13 12.35 4.53 -3.60
CA ASP A 13 12.04 4.57 -5.03
C ASP A 13 11.16 3.39 -5.43
N MET A 14 11.50 2.19 -4.97
CA MET A 14 10.73 0.97 -5.23
C MET A 14 9.33 1.03 -4.62
N LEU A 15 9.18 1.50 -3.38
CA LEU A 15 7.89 1.68 -2.74
C LEU A 15 7.05 2.76 -3.43
N SER A 16 7.68 3.84 -3.91
CA SER A 16 6.99 4.90 -4.65
C SER A 16 6.46 4.37 -5.98
N VAL A 17 7.26 3.63 -6.75
CA VAL A 17 6.83 3.00 -8.01
C VAL A 17 5.68 2.03 -7.75
N VAL A 18 5.80 1.15 -6.76
CA VAL A 18 4.75 0.20 -6.40
C VAL A 18 3.46 0.92 -6.01
N PHE A 19 3.55 2.01 -5.24
CA PHE A 19 2.38 2.80 -4.85
C PHE A 19 1.67 3.43 -6.05
N GLU A 20 2.41 4.08 -6.95
CA GLU A 20 1.83 4.69 -8.15
C GLU A 20 1.19 3.65 -9.09
N GLU A 21 1.84 2.50 -9.27
CA GLU A 21 1.28 1.38 -10.04
C GLU A 21 -0.04 0.89 -9.43
N LEU A 22 -0.11 0.77 -8.10
CA LEU A 22 -1.35 0.37 -7.41
C LEU A 22 -2.47 1.41 -7.58
N LEU A 23 -2.15 2.71 -7.53
CA LEU A 23 -3.13 3.76 -7.80
C LEU A 23 -3.68 3.65 -9.22
N GLN A 24 -2.81 3.41 -10.20
CA GLN A 24 -3.18 3.26 -11.61
C GLN A 24 -4.02 2.00 -11.85
N ASP A 25 -3.57 0.84 -11.35
CA ASP A 25 -4.25 -0.45 -11.51
C ASP A 25 -5.66 -0.45 -10.91
N HIS A 26 -5.85 0.31 -9.83
CA HIS A 26 -7.13 0.47 -9.14
C HIS A 26 -7.88 1.75 -9.48
N GLN A 27 -7.43 2.54 -10.46
CA GLN A 27 -8.03 3.82 -10.86
C GLN A 27 -8.33 4.73 -9.65
N THR A 28 -7.44 4.70 -8.65
CA THR A 28 -7.63 5.36 -7.37
C THR A 28 -6.95 6.72 -7.40
N SER A 29 -7.70 7.77 -7.06
CA SER A 29 -7.12 9.10 -6.90
C SER A 29 -6.17 9.14 -5.71
N ARG A 30 -5.01 9.80 -5.88
CA ARG A 30 -3.97 9.94 -4.84
C ARG A 30 -4.49 10.58 -3.56
N ASP A 31 -5.42 11.51 -3.68
CA ASP A 31 -5.97 12.28 -2.54
C ASP A 31 -7.20 11.59 -1.90
N SER A 32 -7.40 10.30 -2.15
CA SER A 32 -8.54 9.55 -1.63
C SER A 32 -8.17 8.75 -0.38
N ALA A 33 -9.16 8.50 0.49
CA ALA A 33 -9.02 7.58 1.61
C ALA A 33 -8.65 6.15 1.17
N ALA A 34 -8.97 5.77 -0.07
CA ALA A 34 -8.54 4.51 -0.65
C ALA A 34 -7.01 4.49 -0.89
N ALA A 35 -6.43 5.59 -1.39
CA ALA A 35 -4.99 5.73 -1.56
C ALA A 35 -4.25 5.66 -0.21
N GLU A 36 -4.77 6.31 0.83
CA GLU A 36 -4.21 6.18 2.19
C GLU A 36 -4.23 4.73 2.67
N GLY A 37 -5.31 3.99 2.42
CA GLY A 37 -5.41 2.57 2.76
C GLY A 37 -4.40 1.71 2.01
N ILE A 38 -4.21 1.97 0.72
CA ILE A 38 -3.19 1.29 -0.10
C ILE A 38 -1.79 1.57 0.45
N LEU A 39 -1.47 2.83 0.75
CA LEU A 39 -0.17 3.23 1.29
C LEU A 39 0.10 2.57 2.64
N ALA A 40 -0.86 2.64 3.58
CA ALA A 40 -0.73 2.03 4.89
C ALA A 40 -0.48 0.52 4.80
N ARG A 41 -1.16 -0.15 3.85
CA ARG A 41 -0.96 -1.58 3.64
C ARG A 41 0.40 -1.89 3.01
N LEU A 42 0.82 -1.10 2.03
CA LEU A 42 2.14 -1.24 1.40
C LEU A 42 3.27 -1.14 2.44
N ILE A 43 3.22 -0.11 3.30
CA ILE A 43 4.21 0.06 4.38
C ILE A 43 4.14 -1.11 5.37
N PHE A 44 2.94 -1.54 5.78
CA PHE A 44 2.79 -2.70 6.65
C PHE A 44 3.40 -3.98 6.05
N THR A 45 3.16 -4.24 4.76
CA THR A 45 3.73 -5.40 4.06
C THR A 45 5.25 -5.31 3.94
N TYR A 46 5.79 -4.11 3.71
CA TYR A 46 7.23 -3.85 3.75
C TYR A 46 7.81 -4.12 5.14
N ASP A 47 7.15 -3.68 6.21
CA ASP A 47 7.61 -3.91 7.59
C ASP A 47 7.64 -5.40 7.98
N LEU A 48 6.83 -6.24 7.31
CA LEU A 48 6.90 -7.70 7.43
C LEU A 48 8.10 -8.34 6.71
N GLY A 49 8.97 -7.54 6.09
CA GLY A 49 10.19 -8.00 5.41
C GLY A 49 10.01 -8.30 3.92
N VAL A 50 8.85 -7.99 3.33
CA VAL A 50 8.65 -8.16 1.88
C VAL A 50 9.39 -7.05 1.14
N ARG A 51 10.22 -7.44 0.16
CA ARG A 51 10.99 -6.52 -0.68
C ARG A 51 10.77 -6.74 -2.18
N ASP A 52 10.10 -7.82 -2.56
CA ASP A 52 9.76 -8.09 -3.95
C ASP A 52 8.57 -7.21 -4.38
N PRO A 53 8.70 -6.41 -5.46
CA PRO A 53 7.65 -5.48 -5.91
C PRO A 53 6.34 -6.17 -6.29
N VAL A 54 6.39 -7.39 -6.84
CA VAL A 54 5.18 -8.13 -7.25
C VAL A 54 4.43 -8.59 -6.01
N LEU A 55 5.14 -9.11 -5.00
CA LEU A 55 4.55 -9.50 -3.72
C LEU A 55 4.01 -8.30 -2.96
N LEU A 56 4.72 -7.17 -2.94
CA LEU A 56 4.24 -5.94 -2.32
C LEU A 56 2.89 -5.51 -2.91
N LYS A 57 2.76 -5.48 -4.24
CA LYS A 57 1.49 -5.20 -4.91
C LYS A 57 0.41 -6.20 -4.54
N MET A 58 0.71 -7.50 -4.60
CA MET A 58 -0.27 -8.56 -4.31
C MET A 58 -0.84 -8.45 -2.88
N PHE A 59 -0.01 -8.09 -1.90
CA PHE A 59 -0.41 -8.01 -0.49
C PHE A 59 -0.92 -6.63 -0.04
N ALA A 60 -0.70 -5.59 -0.84
CA ALA A 60 -1.24 -4.25 -0.62
C ALA A 60 -2.73 -4.13 -0.93
N VAL A 61 -3.27 -5.05 -1.74
CA VAL A 61 -4.62 -4.96 -2.34
C VAL A 61 -5.80 -5.56 -1.56
N PRO A 62 -5.68 -6.38 -0.49
CA PRO A 62 -6.87 -6.96 0.10
C PRO A 62 -7.67 -5.88 0.83
N PHE A 63 -8.95 -5.76 0.45
CA PHE A 63 -10.06 -5.05 1.12
C PHE A 63 -10.60 -3.72 0.54
N LEU A 64 -10.24 -3.30 -0.68
CA LEU A 64 -11.02 -2.24 -1.38
C LEU A 64 -12.51 -2.63 -1.55
N ARG A 65 -12.85 -3.92 -1.49
CA ARG A 65 -14.23 -4.42 -1.58
C ARG A 65 -15.02 -4.50 -0.27
N GLN A 66 -14.40 -4.44 0.91
CA GLN A 66 -15.14 -4.67 2.18
C GLN A 66 -15.78 -3.42 2.79
N ARG A 67 -15.37 -2.20 2.40
CA ARG A 67 -16.02 -0.96 2.88
C ARG A 67 -17.25 -0.54 2.09
N LEU A 68 -17.50 -1.12 0.92
CA LEU A 68 -18.67 -0.79 0.08
C LEU A 68 -19.92 -1.61 0.41
N THR A 69 -19.81 -2.66 1.23
CA THR A 69 -20.94 -3.54 1.60
C THR A 69 -21.37 -3.41 3.07
N GLY A 70 -20.76 -2.50 3.84
CA GLY A 70 -21.01 -2.31 5.27
C GLY A 70 -21.96 -1.15 5.60
N THR A 71 -23.08 -1.02 4.88
CA THR A 71 -24.24 -0.23 5.30
C THR A 71 -25.50 -0.95 4.86
N GLN A 72 -26.02 -1.83 5.72
CA GLN A 72 -27.43 -2.20 5.78
C GLN A 72 -27.94 -1.86 7.16
#